data_AF-A0A3D1EPF0-F1
#
_entry.id   AF-A0A3D1EPF0-F1
#
_cell.length_a   1.000
_cell.length_b   1.000
_cell.length_c   1.000
_cell.angle_alpha   90.00
_cell.angle_beta   90.00
_cell.angle_gamma   90.00
#
_symmetry.space_group_name_H-M   'P 1'
#
loop_
_entity.id
_entity.type
_entity.pdbx_description
1 polymer ?
#
loop_
_entity_poly.entity_id
_entity_poly.type
_entity_poly.pdbx_seq_one_letter_code
_entity_poly.pdbx_strand_id
1 'polypeptide(L)'
;AHRITSVSKDIGYELRCIDPIPFDAEYTRDLGYAAAKYLLDGGGGALVTMQGGRFVPLALLDMLDAKSGRMRVRRVDVDSTTYAIARRYMIRLRKDDFASDETIKQYADLAGMDVAAFRNRFEPLVGSERPPLTLPV
;
A
#
# COMPACT_ATOMS: atom_id res chain seq x y z
N ALA A 1 -16.61 -27.19 19.07
CA ALA A 1 -16.70 -25.73 18.89
C ALA A 1 -15.34 -25.12 19.20
N HIS A 2 -14.69 -24.46 18.24
CA HIS A 2 -13.41 -23.79 18.49
C HIS A 2 -13.65 -22.49 19.26
N ARG A 3 -12.91 -22.27 20.36
CA ARG A 3 -12.94 -21.01 21.10
C ARG A 3 -12.04 -20.01 20.36
N ILE A 4 -12.65 -18.99 19.77
CA ILE A 4 -11.91 -17.87 19.19
C ILE A 4 -11.83 -16.77 20.25
N THR A 5 -10.63 -16.33 20.59
CA THR A 5 -10.40 -15.16 21.44
C THR A 5 -9.79 -14.07 20.56
N SER A 6 -10.52 -12.97 20.40
CA SER A 6 -10.01 -11.76 19.75
C SER A 6 -9.43 -10.83 20.80
N VAL A 7 -8.25 -10.27 20.52
CA VAL A 7 -7.62 -9.24 21.35
C VAL A 7 -7.31 -8.07 20.42
N SER A 8 -7.88 -6.91 20.71
CA SER A 8 -7.57 -5.68 19.98
C SER A 8 -6.21 -5.14 20.43
N LYS A 9 -5.47 -4.56 19.49
CA LYS A 9 -4.24 -3.83 19.77
C LYS A 9 -4.21 -2.58 18.91
N ASP A 10 -4.23 -1.44 19.57
CA ASP A 10 -4.01 -0.15 18.93
C ASP A 10 -2.52 0.14 18.94
N ILE A 11 -1.95 0.35 17.75
CA ILE A 11 -0.52 0.63 17.57
C ILE A 11 -0.41 1.94 16.82
N GLY A 12 0.31 2.91 17.38
CA GLY A 12 0.55 4.15 16.64
C GLY A 12 1.30 5.24 17.40
N TYR A 13 1.18 5.31 18.71
CA TYR A 13 2.05 6.20 19.51
C TYR A 13 3.47 5.64 19.52
N GLU A 14 3.59 4.33 19.77
CA GLU A 14 4.85 3.59 19.84
C GLU A 14 5.64 3.68 18.53
N LEU A 15 4.94 3.71 17.39
CA LEU A 15 5.56 3.82 16.07
C LEU A 15 5.95 5.26 15.69
N ARG A 16 5.30 6.28 16.26
CA ARG A 16 5.59 7.69 15.97
C ARG A 16 6.64 8.29 16.89
N CYS A 17 6.88 7.65 18.03
CA CYS A 17 7.78 8.14 19.08
C CYS A 17 9.03 7.26 19.23
N ILE A 18 9.28 6.34 18.30
CA ILE A 18 10.53 5.60 18.23
C ILE A 18 11.61 6.45 17.54
N ASP A 19 12.86 6.23 17.93
CA ASP A 19 14.01 6.84 17.26
C ASP A 19 14.03 6.49 15.77
N PRO A 20 14.46 7.43 14.90
CA PRO A 20 14.52 7.19 13.47
C PRO A 20 15.52 6.08 13.14
N ILE A 21 15.17 5.25 12.16
CA ILE A 21 16.13 4.30 11.57
C ILE A 21 17.19 5.05 10.75
N PRO A 22 18.33 4.42 10.38
CA PRO A 22 19.38 5.11 9.63
C PRO A 22 18.90 5.79 8.34
N PHE A 23 17.96 5.16 7.62
CA PHE A 23 17.35 5.74 6.43
C PHE A 23 16.62 7.06 6.75
N ASP A 24 15.78 7.08 7.77
CA ASP A 24 15.01 8.27 8.15
C ASP A 24 15.95 9.40 8.62
N ALA A 25 17.01 9.06 9.37
CA ALA A 25 18.00 10.03 9.83
C ALA A 25 18.79 10.66 8.67
N GLU A 26 19.18 9.87 7.67
CA GLU A 26 19.85 10.37 6.46
C GLU A 26 18.88 11.21 5.61
N TYR A 27 17.70 10.66 5.31
CA TYR A 27 16.70 11.32 4.47
C TYR A 27 16.26 12.68 5.03
N THR A 28 16.02 12.77 6.35
CA THR A 28 15.62 14.03 6.99
C THR A 28 16.76 15.04 7.11
N ARG A 29 18.01 14.58 7.27
CA ARG A 29 19.20 15.45 7.20
C ARG A 29 19.32 16.10 5.83
N ASP A 30 19.19 15.32 4.77
CA ASP A 30 19.29 15.80 3.38
C ASP A 30 18.15 16.76 3.04
N LEU A 31 16.92 16.45 3.45
CA LEU A 31 15.78 17.37 3.33
C LEU A 31 16.06 18.70 4.05
N GLY A 32 16.58 18.66 5.28
CA GLY A 32 16.89 19.87 6.05
C GLY A 32 17.96 20.73 5.38
N TYR A 33 19.03 20.11 4.89
CA TYR A 33 20.08 20.81 4.15
C TYR A 33 19.54 21.44 2.86
N ALA A 34 18.81 20.67 2.05
CA ALA A 34 18.23 21.14 0.80
C ALA A 34 17.24 22.29 1.03
N ALA A 35 16.43 22.22 2.10
CA ALA A 35 15.52 23.29 2.49
C ALA A 35 16.26 24.59 2.81
N ALA A 36 17.29 24.52 3.66
CA ALA A 36 18.09 25.68 4.03
C ALA A 36 18.78 26.29 2.81
N LYS A 37 19.39 25.47 1.95
CA LYS A 37 20.04 25.94 0.72
C LYS A 37 19.05 26.59 -0.24
N TYR A 38 17.88 25.98 -0.43
CA TYR A 38 16.84 26.52 -1.31
C TYR A 38 16.38 27.91 -0.88
N LEU A 39 16.18 28.12 0.44
CA LEU A 39 15.83 29.44 0.97
C LEU A 39 16.96 30.47 0.81
N LEU A 40 18.22 30.07 1.07
CA LEU A 40 19.38 30.94 0.92
C LEU A 40 19.60 31.41 -0.53
N ASP A 41 19.22 30.57 -1.50
CA ASP A 41 19.29 30.89 -2.92
C ASP A 41 18.08 31.71 -3.43
N GLY A 42 17.21 32.18 -2.51
CA GLY A 42 16.04 32.99 -2.83
C GLY A 42 14.80 32.18 -3.25
N GLY A 43 14.85 30.85 -3.09
CA GLY A 43 13.70 29.97 -3.28
C GLY A 43 12.64 30.14 -2.20
N GLY A 44 11.40 29.77 -2.51
CA GLY A 44 10.28 29.80 -1.58
C GLY A 44 9.07 29.04 -2.10
N GLY A 45 8.01 28.93 -1.29
CA GLY A 45 6.70 28.41 -1.72
C GLY A 45 6.69 26.96 -2.22
N ALA A 46 7.66 26.15 -1.82
CA ALA A 46 7.81 24.77 -2.28
C ALA A 46 7.92 23.77 -1.13
N LEU A 47 7.40 22.57 -1.34
CA LEU A 47 7.73 21.39 -0.56
C LEU A 47 9.09 20.86 -1.04
N VAL A 48 9.99 20.64 -0.09
CA VAL A 48 11.31 20.05 -0.34
C VAL A 48 11.15 18.54 -0.48
N THR A 49 11.61 17.98 -1.58
CA THR A 49 11.58 16.53 -1.83
C THR A 49 12.92 16.01 -2.33
N MET A 50 13.19 14.73 -2.06
CA MET A 50 14.30 13.99 -2.66
C MET A 50 13.74 12.90 -3.56
N GLN A 51 14.12 12.89 -4.84
CA GLN A 51 13.67 11.94 -5.84
C GLN A 51 14.88 11.32 -6.54
N GLY A 52 15.06 10.00 -6.43
CA GLY A 52 16.21 9.31 -7.00
C GLY A 52 17.56 9.88 -6.54
N GLY A 53 17.66 10.30 -5.28
CA GLY A 53 18.85 10.91 -4.69
C GLY A 53 19.10 12.38 -5.09
N ARG A 54 18.13 13.05 -5.72
CA ARG A 54 18.25 14.45 -6.14
C ARG A 54 17.22 15.32 -5.43
N PHE A 55 17.62 16.53 -5.07
CA PHE A 55 16.68 17.55 -4.60
C PHE A 55 15.77 17.99 -5.74
N VAL A 56 14.46 17.91 -5.51
CA VAL A 56 13.41 18.37 -6.43
C VAL A 56 12.40 19.21 -5.65
N PRO A 57 12.37 20.55 -5.83
CA PRO A 57 11.34 21.39 -5.23
C PRO A 57 10.00 21.17 -5.94
N LEU A 58 8.93 20.97 -5.17
CA LEU A 58 7.56 20.91 -5.70
C LEU A 58 6.79 22.15 -5.23
N ALA A 59 6.24 22.93 -6.17
CA ALA A 59 5.46 24.10 -5.80
C ALA A 59 4.25 23.69 -4.96
N LEU A 60 4.03 24.37 -3.82
CA LEU A 60 2.92 24.04 -2.92
C LEU A 60 1.57 24.18 -3.63
N LEU A 61 1.44 25.14 -4.54
CA LEU A 61 0.23 25.38 -5.33
C LEU A 61 -0.17 24.17 -6.18
N ASP A 62 0.79 23.44 -6.73
CA ASP A 62 0.53 22.24 -7.55
C ASP A 62 0.03 21.06 -6.71
N MET A 63 0.23 21.13 -5.39
CA MET A 63 -0.16 20.09 -4.44
C MET A 63 -1.53 20.34 -3.79
N LEU A 64 -2.12 21.51 -4.00
CA LEU A 64 -3.44 21.85 -3.48
C LEU A 64 -4.54 21.20 -4.31
N ASP A 65 -5.59 20.76 -3.61
CA ASP A 65 -6.85 20.40 -4.23
C ASP A 65 -7.59 21.68 -4.61
N ALA A 66 -7.85 21.85 -5.91
CA ALA A 66 -8.42 23.10 -6.45
C ALA A 66 -9.80 23.45 -5.85
N LYS A 67 -10.55 22.46 -5.34
CA LYS A 67 -11.88 22.66 -4.77
C LYS A 67 -11.84 23.04 -3.29
N SER A 68 -10.97 22.40 -2.51
CA SER A 68 -10.92 22.59 -1.05
C SER A 68 -9.81 23.55 -0.60
N GLY A 69 -8.84 23.86 -1.46
CA GLY A 69 -7.66 24.66 -1.10
C GLY A 69 -6.73 23.97 -0.10
N ARG A 70 -6.93 22.67 0.17
CA ARG A 70 -6.12 21.88 1.10
C ARG A 70 -5.16 20.98 0.33
N MET A 71 -4.09 20.54 0.99
CA MET A 71 -3.18 19.55 0.43
C MET A 71 -3.93 18.29 0.01
N ARG A 72 -3.65 17.80 -1.20
CA ARG A 72 -4.24 16.56 -1.72
C ARG A 72 -3.77 15.37 -0.89
N VAL A 73 -4.71 14.53 -0.45
CA VAL A 73 -4.39 13.25 0.20
C VAL A 73 -4.03 12.22 -0.88
N ARG A 74 -2.78 11.76 -0.89
CA ARG A 74 -2.34 10.69 -1.78
C ARG A 74 -2.81 9.34 -1.23
N ARG A 75 -3.87 8.79 -1.82
CA ARG A 75 -4.31 7.42 -1.54
C ARG A 75 -3.35 6.40 -2.15
N VAL A 76 -3.48 5.15 -1.70
CA VAL A 76 -2.79 4.03 -2.35
C VAL A 76 -3.22 3.99 -3.81
N ASP A 77 -2.23 4.01 -4.71
CA ASP A 77 -2.47 3.73 -6.12
C ASP A 77 -2.57 2.22 -6.30
N VAL A 78 -3.79 1.79 -6.50
CA VAL A 78 -4.22 0.40 -6.56
C VAL A 78 -4.06 -0.20 -7.97
N ASP A 79 -3.64 0.61 -8.94
CA ASP A 79 -3.27 0.23 -10.29
C ASP A 79 -1.73 0.25 -10.49
N SER A 80 -0.97 0.64 -9.45
CA SER A 80 0.50 0.64 -9.47
C SER A 80 1.10 -0.77 -9.51
N THR A 81 2.26 -0.90 -10.15
CA THR A 81 3.03 -2.16 -10.18
C THR A 81 3.35 -2.66 -8.78
N THR A 82 3.78 -1.78 -7.87
CA THR A 82 4.08 -2.13 -6.47
C THR A 82 2.87 -2.72 -5.76
N TYR A 83 1.70 -2.12 -5.92
CA TYR A 83 0.47 -2.67 -5.33
C TYR A 83 0.12 -4.03 -5.93
N ALA A 84 0.22 -4.18 -7.25
CA ALA A 84 -0.08 -5.44 -7.94
C ALA A 84 0.85 -6.58 -7.48
N ILE A 85 2.15 -6.31 -7.33
CA ILE A 85 3.13 -7.26 -6.78
C ILE A 85 2.78 -7.61 -5.32
N ALA A 86 2.55 -6.62 -4.46
CA ALA A 86 2.20 -6.86 -3.06
C ALA A 86 0.93 -7.72 -2.94
N ARG A 87 -0.10 -7.41 -3.73
CA ARG A 87 -1.37 -8.14 -3.76
C ARG A 87 -1.24 -9.57 -4.32
N ARG A 88 -0.21 -9.86 -5.13
CA ARG A 88 0.12 -11.22 -5.61
C ARG A 88 0.76 -12.08 -4.53
N TYR A 89 1.55 -11.49 -3.63
CA TYR A 89 2.23 -12.19 -2.53
C TYR A 89 1.39 -12.37 -1.26
N MET A 90 0.25 -11.69 -1.13
CA MET A 90 -0.66 -11.91 -0.01
C MET A 90 -1.14 -13.36 0.02
N ILE A 91 -1.16 -13.98 1.21
CA ILE A 91 -1.78 -15.28 1.43
C ILE A 91 -3.30 -15.07 1.46
N ARG A 92 -3.95 -15.36 0.34
CA ARG A 92 -5.41 -15.22 0.16
C ARG A 92 -5.88 -16.08 -1.01
N LEU A 93 -7.19 -16.32 -1.07
CA LEU A 93 -7.83 -16.86 -2.28
C LEU A 93 -7.83 -15.81 -3.39
N ARG A 94 -7.66 -16.28 -4.62
CA ARG A 94 -7.67 -15.50 -5.85
C ARG A 94 -8.66 -16.10 -6.83
N LYS A 95 -9.12 -15.28 -7.77
CA LYS A 95 -10.04 -15.66 -8.84
C LYS A 95 -9.52 -16.86 -9.64
N ASP A 96 -8.23 -16.87 -9.96
CA ASP A 96 -7.63 -17.98 -10.73
C ASP A 96 -7.59 -19.30 -9.94
N ASP A 97 -7.62 -19.24 -8.60
CA ASP A 97 -7.65 -20.46 -7.78
C ASP A 97 -8.99 -21.22 -7.92
N PHE A 98 -10.06 -20.55 -8.41
CA PHE A 98 -11.36 -21.15 -8.71
C PHE A 98 -11.47 -21.73 -10.12
N ALA A 99 -10.44 -21.59 -10.95
CA ALA A 99 -10.42 -22.11 -12.32
C ALA A 99 -10.08 -23.61 -12.40
N SER A 100 -9.44 -24.19 -11.39
CA SER A 100 -9.15 -25.63 -11.30
C SER A 100 -10.07 -26.30 -10.27
N ASP A 101 -10.84 -27.26 -10.72
CA ASP A 101 -11.71 -28.05 -9.84
C ASP A 101 -10.91 -28.92 -8.87
N GLU A 102 -9.72 -29.39 -9.26
CA GLU A 102 -8.80 -30.11 -8.37
C GLU A 102 -8.34 -29.23 -7.21
N THR A 103 -8.02 -27.96 -7.49
CA THR A 103 -7.54 -26.99 -6.49
C THR A 103 -8.65 -26.66 -5.49
N ILE A 104 -9.86 -26.40 -5.99
CA ILE A 104 -11.02 -26.15 -5.12
C ILE A 104 -11.38 -27.38 -4.30
N LYS A 105 -11.26 -28.59 -4.84
CA LYS A 105 -11.46 -29.83 -4.08
C LYS A 105 -10.49 -29.92 -2.91
N GLN A 106 -9.20 -29.66 -3.13
CA GLN A 106 -8.20 -29.65 -2.05
C GLN A 106 -8.53 -28.62 -0.96
N TYR A 107 -8.95 -27.41 -1.34
CA TYR A 107 -9.32 -26.38 -0.37
C TYR A 107 -10.59 -26.71 0.40
N ALA A 108 -11.59 -27.28 -0.27
CA ALA A 108 -12.84 -27.71 0.34
C ALA A 108 -12.58 -28.83 1.36
N ASP A 109 -11.78 -29.82 0.99
CA ASP A 109 -11.36 -30.92 1.88
C ASP A 109 -10.63 -30.40 3.12
N LEU A 110 -9.66 -29.49 2.95
CA LEU A 110 -8.92 -28.84 4.05
C LEU A 110 -9.83 -28.02 4.97
N ALA A 111 -10.84 -27.38 4.40
CA ALA A 111 -11.82 -26.58 5.13
C ALA A 111 -12.98 -27.41 5.71
N GLY A 112 -13.01 -28.73 5.48
CA GLY A 112 -14.05 -29.63 5.97
C GLY A 112 -15.43 -29.35 5.38
N MET A 113 -15.50 -28.96 4.10
CA MET A 113 -16.74 -28.63 3.39
C MET A 113 -16.78 -29.27 2.01
N ASP A 114 -17.98 -29.42 1.43
CA ASP A 114 -18.10 -29.84 0.04
C ASP A 114 -17.73 -28.71 -0.93
N VAL A 115 -17.42 -29.09 -2.18
CA VAL A 115 -16.98 -28.17 -3.24
C VAL A 115 -18.01 -27.07 -3.52
N ALA A 116 -19.31 -27.41 -3.54
CA ALA A 116 -20.37 -26.45 -3.86
C ALA A 116 -20.52 -25.40 -2.74
N ALA A 117 -20.45 -25.85 -1.48
CA ALA A 117 -20.47 -24.99 -0.31
C ALA A 117 -19.24 -24.08 -0.25
N PHE A 118 -18.05 -24.59 -0.60
CA PHE A 118 -16.84 -23.79 -0.68
C PHE A 118 -16.96 -22.67 -1.74
N ARG A 119 -17.38 -23.03 -2.96
CA ARG A 119 -17.58 -22.06 -4.05
C ARG A 119 -18.60 -21.00 -3.67
N ASN A 120 -19.78 -21.41 -3.17
CA ASN A 120 -20.83 -20.48 -2.76
C ASN A 120 -20.36 -19.48 -1.69
N ARG A 121 -19.49 -19.91 -0.78
CA ARG A 121 -18.98 -19.07 0.31
C ARG A 121 -17.86 -18.12 -0.10
N PHE A 122 -16.91 -18.57 -0.91
CA PHE A 122 -15.66 -17.84 -1.14
C PHE A 122 -15.50 -17.28 -2.55
N GLU A 123 -16.10 -17.90 -3.57
CA GLU A 123 -15.98 -17.44 -4.97
C GLU A 123 -16.53 -16.02 -5.19
N PRO A 124 -17.65 -15.60 -4.57
CA PRO A 124 -18.12 -14.22 -4.68
C PRO A 124 -17.13 -13.18 -4.14
N LEU A 125 -16.28 -13.54 -3.17
CA LEU A 125 -15.32 -12.63 -2.54
C LEU A 125 -14.17 -12.24 -3.48
N VAL A 126 -13.90 -13.05 -4.50
CA VAL A 126 -12.87 -12.79 -5.51
C VAL A 126 -13.44 -12.24 -6.81
N GLY A 127 -14.76 -12.06 -6.92
CA GLY A 127 -15.41 -11.57 -8.15
C GLY A 127 -14.98 -10.17 -8.57
N SER A 128 -14.66 -9.29 -7.60
CA SER A 128 -14.14 -7.94 -7.82
C SER A 128 -12.62 -7.85 -7.88
N GLU A 129 -11.93 -9.00 -7.96
CA GLU A 129 -10.49 -9.04 -8.09
C GLU A 129 -10.02 -8.36 -9.39
N ARG A 130 -9.05 -7.46 -9.26
CA ARG A 130 -8.37 -6.87 -10.41
C ARG A 130 -7.62 -7.93 -11.23
N PRO A 131 -7.46 -7.70 -12.54
CA PRO A 131 -6.62 -8.53 -13.38
C PRO A 131 -5.20 -8.73 -12.81
N PRO A 132 -4.54 -9.86 -13.13
CA PRO A 132 -3.14 -10.07 -12.81
C PRO A 132 -2.24 -8.94 -13.33
N LEU A 133 -1.09 -8.77 -12.69
CA LEU A 133 -0.06 -7.85 -13.18
C LEU A 133 0.46 -8.33 -14.55
N THR A 134 0.30 -7.50 -15.57
CA THR A 134 0.94 -7.69 -16.87
C THR A 134 2.14 -6.74 -16.97
N LEU A 135 3.34 -7.30 -17.10
CA LEU A 135 4.54 -6.52 -17.37
C LEU A 135 4.70 -6.39 -18.89
N PRO A 136 5.07 -5.21 -19.43
CA PRO A 136 5.54 -5.13 -20.80
C PRO A 136 6.79 -5.98 -20.92
N VAL A 137 6.75 -6.96 -21.82
CA VAL A 137 7.89 -7.81 -22.20
C VAL A 137 8.62 -7.17 -23.36
#